data_AF-A0A9E7UD97-F1
#
_entry.id   AF-A0A9E7UD97-F1
#
_cell.length_a   1.000
_cell.length_b   1.000
_cell.length_c   1.000
_cell.angle_alpha   90.00
_cell.angle_beta   90.00
_cell.angle_gamma   90.00
#
_symmetry.space_group_name_H-M   'P 1'
#
loop_
_entity.id
_entity.type
_entity.pdbx_description
1 polymer ?
#
loop_
_entity_poly.entity_id
_entity_poly.type
_entity_poly.pdbx_seq_one_letter_code
_entity_poly.pdbx_strand_id
1 'polypeptide(L)'
;MPPHDTLRWEDIDINEIDYDALDENPTGHERTLRSLRSQIDSTEAILRRYLRELGVSTGGDLAHVSIPTHVQYRDPFAFDRARRARTAQSNLRSQRQRFCQVYREHRRRKHDVENTETA
;
A
#
# COMPACT_ATOMS: atom_id res chain seq x y z
N MET A 1 26.75 -3.21 -11.23
CA MET A 1 25.34 -3.59 -10.94
C MET A 1 24.62 -2.34 -10.50
N PRO A 2 23.46 -1.97 -11.05
CA PRO A 2 22.70 -0.86 -10.46
C PRO A 2 22.26 -1.29 -9.06
N PRO A 3 22.23 -0.39 -8.07
CA PRO A 3 21.72 -0.74 -6.76
C PRO A 3 20.28 -1.18 -6.94
N HIS A 4 19.96 -2.41 -6.51
CA HIS A 4 18.59 -2.84 -6.34
C HIS A 4 18.01 -2.07 -5.15
N ASP A 5 17.74 -0.78 -5.34
CA ASP A 5 16.95 0.03 -4.42
C ASP A 5 15.54 -0.55 -4.44
N THR A 6 15.37 -1.59 -3.63
CA THR A 6 14.08 -2.17 -3.33
C THR A 6 13.42 -1.28 -2.31
N LEU A 7 13.07 -0.04 -2.70
CA LEU A 7 12.17 0.84 -1.95
C LEU A 7 11.02 0.01 -1.40
N ARG A 8 10.98 -0.15 -0.08
CA ARG A 8 9.90 -0.86 0.59
C ARG A 8 8.81 0.13 0.92
N TRP A 9 7.63 -0.39 1.19
CA TRP A 9 6.50 0.46 1.56
C TRP A 9 6.79 1.25 2.85
N GLU A 10 7.53 0.64 3.77
CA GLU A 10 7.91 1.23 5.05
C GLU A 10 8.89 2.41 4.90
N ASP A 11 9.60 2.49 3.76
CA ASP A 11 10.61 3.51 3.49
C ASP A 11 10.05 4.72 2.72
N ILE A 12 8.75 4.70 2.37
CA ILE A 12 8.10 5.77 1.62
C ILE A 12 7.69 6.89 2.57
N ASP A 13 8.28 8.07 2.40
CA ASP A 13 7.75 9.29 3.00
C ASP A 13 6.57 9.80 2.17
N ILE A 14 5.36 9.56 2.68
CA ILE A 14 4.11 9.94 2.01
C ILE A 14 3.94 11.47 2.01
N ASN A 15 4.61 12.19 2.91
CA ASN A 15 4.55 13.65 2.98
C ASN A 15 5.43 14.32 1.92
N GLU A 16 6.37 13.58 1.32
CA GLU A 16 7.18 14.05 0.20
C GLU A 16 6.37 14.10 -1.11
N ILE A 17 5.26 13.36 -1.19
CA ILE A 17 4.37 13.40 -2.35
C ILE A 17 3.53 14.67 -2.25
N ASP A 18 3.88 15.67 -3.05
CA ASP A 18 3.02 16.80 -3.31
C ASP A 18 1.80 16.34 -4.12
N TYR A 19 0.76 15.91 -3.40
CA TYR A 19 -0.49 15.54 -4.02
C TYR A 19 -1.20 16.75 -4.61
N ASP A 20 -0.94 17.95 -4.10
CA ASP A 20 -1.65 19.20 -4.39
C ASP A 20 -0.85 20.11 -5.33
N ALA A 21 0.18 19.58 -5.99
CA ALA A 21 0.97 20.29 -6.98
C ALA A 21 0.03 21.05 -7.93
N LEU A 22 0.02 22.35 -7.72
CA LEU A 22 -0.73 23.40 -8.43
C LEU A 22 -0.20 23.59 -9.85
N ASP A 23 0.54 22.61 -10.40
CA ASP A 23 0.72 22.52 -11.83
C ASP A 23 -0.66 22.28 -12.43
N GLU A 24 -1.06 23.14 -13.37
CA GLU A 24 -2.33 23.06 -14.10
C GLU A 24 -2.55 21.69 -14.81
N ASN A 25 -1.61 20.77 -14.68
CA ASN A 25 -1.66 19.41 -15.22
C ASN A 25 -0.89 18.42 -14.31
N PRO A 26 -1.51 17.86 -13.25
CA PRO A 26 -0.85 16.86 -12.40
C PRO A 26 -0.34 15.72 -13.27
N THR A 27 0.93 15.34 -13.10
CA THR A 27 1.46 14.20 -13.83
C THR A 27 0.56 13.00 -13.55
N GLY A 28 0.20 12.20 -14.58
CA GLY A 28 -0.75 11.09 -14.40
C GLY A 28 -0.37 10.11 -13.27
N HIS A 29 0.91 10.12 -12.87
CA HIS A 29 1.48 9.44 -11.71
C HIS A 29 0.94 9.94 -10.36
N GLU A 30 0.83 11.25 -10.09
CA GLU A 30 0.35 11.78 -8.81
C GLU A 30 -1.12 11.41 -8.55
N ARG A 31 -1.97 11.55 -9.58
CA ARG A 31 -3.36 11.09 -9.54
C ARG A 31 -3.44 9.58 -9.26
N THR A 32 -2.55 8.80 -9.86
CA THR A 32 -2.47 7.36 -9.63
C THR A 32 -2.02 7.04 -8.21
N LEU A 33 -1.01 7.74 -7.68
CA LEU A 33 -0.54 7.59 -6.30
C LEU A 33 -1.62 7.95 -5.29
N ARG A 34 -2.35 9.06 -5.50
CA ARG A 34 -3.48 9.47 -4.65
C ARG A 34 -4.58 8.41 -4.63
N SER A 35 -4.92 7.87 -5.81
CA SER A 35 -5.92 6.79 -5.93
C SER A 35 -5.47 5.51 -5.23
N LEU A 36 -4.22 5.07 -5.47
CA LEU A 36 -3.65 3.90 -4.79
C LEU A 36 -3.59 4.09 -3.28
N ARG A 37 -3.28 5.30 -2.81
CA ARG A 37 -3.26 5.62 -1.38
C ARG A 37 -4.64 5.42 -0.75
N SER A 38 -5.67 5.99 -1.37
CA SER A 38 -7.06 5.82 -0.91
C SER A 38 -7.49 4.34 -0.89
N GLN A 39 -7.07 3.56 -1.90
CA GLN A 39 -7.33 2.12 -1.95
C GLN A 39 -6.62 1.36 -0.82
N ILE A 40 -5.37 1.73 -0.52
CA ILE A 40 -4.59 1.15 0.58
C ILE A 40 -5.27 1.46 1.92
N ASP A 41 -5.60 2.72 2.19
CA ASP A 41 -6.26 3.13 3.44
C ASP A 41 -7.60 2.41 3.64
N SER A 42 -8.40 2.29 2.58
CA SER A 42 -9.66 1.52 2.60
C SER A 42 -9.43 0.03 2.87
N THR A 43 -8.43 -0.56 2.21
CA THR A 43 -8.09 -1.99 2.38
C THR A 43 -7.55 -2.26 3.79
N GLU A 44 -6.76 -1.35 4.36
CA GLU A 44 -6.29 -1.43 5.74
C GLU A 44 -7.45 -1.33 6.74
N ALA A 45 -8.40 -0.42 6.54
CA ALA A 45 -9.57 -0.31 7.41
C ALA A 45 -10.43 -1.59 7.40
N ILE A 46 -10.67 -2.15 6.20
CA ILE A 46 -11.38 -3.42 6.02
C ILE A 46 -10.62 -4.56 6.71
N LEU A 47 -9.30 -4.63 6.52
CA LEU A 47 -8.47 -5.67 7.10
C LEU A 47 -8.42 -5.58 8.63
N ARG A 48 -8.31 -4.38 9.21
CA ARG A 48 -8.40 -4.17 10.67
C ARG A 48 -9.70 -4.71 11.22
N ARG A 49 -10.82 -4.45 10.53
CA ARG A 49 -12.13 -4.99 10.92
C ARG A 49 -12.13 -6.52 10.94
N TYR A 50 -11.69 -7.17 9.87
CA TYR A 50 -11.68 -8.64 9.82
C TYR A 50 -10.74 -9.26 10.85
N LEU A 51 -9.57 -8.67 11.08
CA LEU A 51 -8.63 -9.13 12.10
C LEU A 51 -9.24 -9.00 13.50
N ARG A 52 -9.93 -7.89 13.79
CA ARG A 52 -10.63 -7.69 15.06
C ARG A 52 -11.74 -8.71 15.28
N GLU A 53 -12.53 -9.00 14.24
CA GLU A 53 -13.57 -10.04 14.28
C GLU A 53 -13.01 -11.45 14.54
N LEU A 54 -11.73 -11.68 14.18
CA LEU A 54 -11.00 -12.92 14.43
C LEU A 54 -10.24 -12.91 15.77
N GLY A 55 -10.32 -11.83 16.56
CA GLY A 55 -9.59 -11.68 17.82
C GLY A 55 -8.08 -11.49 17.64
N VAL A 56 -7.64 -11.06 16.46
CA VAL A 56 -6.22 -10.86 16.13
C VAL A 56 -5.82 -9.41 16.43
N SER A 57 -4.67 -9.23 17.07
CA SER A 57 -4.10 -7.91 17.34
C SER A 57 -3.69 -7.21 16.05
N THR A 58 -4.02 -5.92 15.94
CA THR A 58 -3.73 -5.06 14.77
C THR A 58 -2.60 -4.06 15.04
N GLY A 59 -1.80 -4.27 16.09
CA GLY A 59 -0.76 -3.34 16.54
C GLY A 59 0.54 -3.34 15.71
N GLY A 60 0.58 -4.03 14.58
CA GLY A 60 1.76 -4.13 13.71
C GLY A 60 1.38 -4.03 12.24
N ASP A 61 2.31 -4.38 11.35
CA ASP A 61 2.04 -4.32 9.92
C ASP A 61 0.95 -5.34 9.51
N LEU A 62 -0.22 -4.80 9.17
CA LEU A 62 -1.40 -5.57 8.78
C LEU A 62 -1.13 -6.49 7.60
N ALA A 63 -0.21 -6.13 6.70
CA ALA A 63 0.16 -6.97 5.56
C ALA A 63 0.84 -8.27 6.00
N HIS A 64 1.42 -8.33 7.20
CA HIS A 64 2.20 -9.47 7.70
C HIS A 64 1.65 -10.09 8.99
N VAL A 65 0.56 -9.57 9.55
CA VAL A 65 -0.12 -10.18 10.70
C VAL A 65 -0.52 -11.64 10.40
N SER A 66 -0.23 -12.54 11.33
CA SER A 66 -0.61 -13.95 11.18
C SER A 66 -2.12 -14.14 11.38
N ILE A 67 -2.80 -14.71 10.39
CA ILE A 67 -4.23 -15.03 10.46
C ILE A 67 -4.38 -16.48 10.95
N PRO A 68 -5.06 -16.72 12.08
CA PRO A 68 -5.24 -18.06 12.65
C PRO A 68 -5.81 -19.06 11.63
N THR A 69 -5.14 -20.20 11.50
CA THR A 69 -5.56 -21.32 10.65
C THR A 69 -6.47 -22.30 11.39
N HIS A 70 -6.28 -22.47 12.70
CA HIS A 70 -6.98 -23.46 13.52
C HIS A 70 -8.44 -23.08 13.86
N VAL A 71 -8.79 -21.79 13.82
CA VAL A 71 -10.16 -21.30 14.09
C VAL A 71 -11.16 -21.75 13.02
N GLN A 72 -10.66 -22.19 11.86
CA GLN A 72 -11.42 -22.58 10.68
C GLN A 72 -12.25 -23.86 10.84
N TYR A 73 -11.88 -24.74 11.78
CA TYR A 73 -12.54 -26.04 11.96
C TYR A 73 -13.68 -26.00 12.98
N ARG A 74 -13.84 -24.90 13.72
CA ARG A 74 -14.81 -24.80 14.82
C ARG A 74 -15.97 -23.86 14.55
N ASP A 75 -15.78 -22.86 13.69
CA ASP A 75 -16.81 -21.90 13.29
C ASP A 75 -16.78 -21.66 11.77
N PRO A 76 -17.83 -22.06 11.02
CA PRO A 76 -17.94 -21.81 9.58
C PRO A 76 -17.83 -20.33 9.21
N PHE A 77 -18.30 -19.42 10.08
CA PHE A 77 -18.20 -17.97 9.85
C PHE A 77 -16.80 -17.44 10.13
N ALA A 78 -16.02 -18.09 11.01
CA ALA A 78 -14.61 -17.75 11.20
C ALA A 78 -13.75 -18.18 10.01
N PHE A 79 -14.11 -19.26 9.32
CA PHE A 79 -13.45 -19.63 8.05
C PHE A 79 -13.62 -18.53 6.99
N ASP A 80 -14.86 -18.06 6.76
CA ASP A 80 -15.11 -17.01 5.77
C ASP A 80 -14.42 -15.70 6.15
N ARG A 81 -14.47 -15.31 7.44
CA ARG A 81 -13.75 -14.13 7.96
C ARG A 81 -12.24 -14.25 7.75
N ALA A 82 -11.64 -15.40 8.06
CA ALA A 82 -10.22 -15.65 7.83
C ALA A 82 -9.85 -15.63 6.34
N ARG A 83 -10.72 -16.17 5.47
CA ARG A 83 -10.56 -16.10 4.01
C ARG A 83 -10.57 -14.65 3.53
N ARG A 84 -11.55 -13.84 3.94
CA ARG A 84 -11.64 -12.41 3.59
C ARG A 84 -10.44 -11.62 4.10
N ALA A 85 -9.98 -11.87 5.33
CA ALA A 85 -8.78 -11.26 5.88
C ALA A 85 -7.53 -11.59 5.03
N ARG A 86 -7.35 -12.85 4.60
CA ARG A 86 -6.23 -13.24 3.71
C ARG A 86 -6.30 -12.56 2.35
N THR A 87 -7.49 -12.49 1.76
CA THR A 87 -7.69 -11.77 0.50
C THR A 87 -7.34 -10.29 0.65
N ALA A 88 -7.82 -9.64 1.72
CA ALA A 88 -7.49 -8.24 2.00
C ALA A 88 -5.99 -8.04 2.24
N GLN A 89 -5.30 -8.95 2.94
CA GLN A 89 -3.84 -8.92 3.07
C GLN A 89 -3.11 -9.03 1.73
N SER A 90 -3.53 -9.96 0.87
CA SER A 90 -2.94 -10.12 -0.46
C SER A 90 -3.12 -8.87 -1.33
N ASN A 91 -4.32 -8.29 -1.28
CA ASN A 91 -4.65 -7.04 -1.98
C ASN A 91 -3.80 -5.89 -1.45
N LEU A 92 -3.66 -5.75 -0.12
CA LEU A 92 -2.84 -4.72 0.51
C LEU A 92 -1.38 -4.82 0.06
N ARG A 93 -0.79 -6.03 0.07
CA ARG A 93 0.59 -6.24 -0.42
C ARG A 93 0.74 -5.83 -1.88
N SER A 94 -0.19 -6.25 -2.72
CA SER A 94 -0.17 -5.94 -4.16
C SER A 94 -0.32 -4.44 -4.43
N GLN A 95 -1.21 -3.76 -3.72
CA GLN A 95 -1.42 -2.32 -3.81
C GLN A 95 -0.18 -1.55 -3.35
N ARG A 96 0.42 -1.94 -2.22
CA ARG A 96 1.67 -1.36 -1.71
C ARG A 96 2.81 -1.53 -2.70
N GLN A 97 2.99 -2.73 -3.26
CA GLN A 97 4.01 -2.98 -4.28
C GLN A 97 3.81 -2.10 -5.52
N ARG A 98 2.56 -1.98 -5.99
CA ARG A 98 2.22 -1.11 -7.12
C ARG A 98 2.48 0.36 -6.80
N PHE A 99 2.15 0.80 -5.60
CA PHE A 99 2.44 2.16 -5.14
C PHE A 99 3.95 2.42 -5.16
N CYS A 100 4.77 1.52 -4.58
CA CYS A 100 6.22 1.65 -4.60
C CYS A 100 6.77 1.79 -6.02
N GLN A 101 6.24 1.01 -6.97
CA GLN A 101 6.65 1.09 -8.38
C GLN A 101 6.32 2.46 -8.98
N VAL A 102 5.07 2.92 -8.85
CA VAL A 102 4.63 4.22 -9.39
C VAL A 102 5.40 5.37 -8.72
N TYR A 103 5.70 5.26 -7.43
CA TYR A 103 6.46 6.26 -6.69
C TYR A 103 7.90 6.37 -7.18
N ARG A 104 8.57 5.24 -7.44
CA ARG A 104 9.92 5.25 -8.06
C ARG A 104 9.92 5.92 -9.43
N GLU A 105 8.92 5.61 -10.26
CA GLU A 105 8.79 6.25 -11.57
C GLU A 105 8.55 7.76 -11.45
N HIS A 106 7.72 8.17 -10.50
CA HIS A 106 7.46 9.58 -10.22
C HIS A 106 8.73 10.32 -9.78
N ARG A 107 9.48 9.76 -8.82
CA ARG A 107 10.76 10.33 -8.36
C ARG A 107 11.78 10.46 -9.48
N ARG A 108 11.92 9.43 -10.32
CA ARG A 108 12.82 9.46 -11.47
C ARG A 108 12.46 10.59 -12.43
N ARG A 109 11.17 10.75 -12.74
CA ARG A 109 10.70 11.82 -13.63
C ARG A 109 10.92 13.21 -13.07
N LYS A 110 10.64 13.44 -11.78
CA LYS A 110 10.92 14.74 -11.14
C LYS A 110 12.40 15.09 -11.22
N HIS A 111 13.29 14.14 -10.90
CA HIS A 111 14.73 14.34 -11.02
C HIS A 111 15.19 14.59 -12.46
N ASP A 112 14.62 13.91 -13.46
CA ASP A 112 14.96 14.14 -14.87
C ASP A 112 14.53 15.56 -15.32
N VAL A 113 13.35 16.04 -14.90
CA VAL A 113 12.84 17.40 -15.20
C VAL A 113 13.73 18.48 -14.59
N GLU A 114 14.05 18.35 -13.29
CA GLU A 114 14.91 19.30 -12.57
C GLU A 114 16.28 19.46 -13.24
N ASN A 115 16.88 18.37 -13.73
CA ASN A 115 18.17 18.41 -14.41
C ASN A 115 18.11 19.10 -15.78
N THR A 116 17.01 18.96 -16.52
CA THR A 116 16.82 19.67 -17.80
C THR A 116 16.55 21.16 -17.65
N GLU A 117 16.02 21.63 -16.52
CA GLU A 117 15.78 23.06 -16.28
C GLU A 117 17.05 23.80 -15.81
N THR A 118 18.04 23.07 -15.30
CA THR A 118 19.33 23.63 -14.85
C THR A 118 20.45 23.62 -15.90
N ALA A 119 20.20 23.11 -17.11
CA ALA A 119 21.19 23.00 -18.20
C ALA A 119 20.96 24.04 -19.30
#